data_AF-A0A1R2B5Z7-F1
#
_entry.id   AF-A0A1R2B5Z7-F1
#
_cell.length_a   1.000
_cell.length_b   1.000
_cell.length_c   1.000
_cell.angle_alpha   90.00
_cell.angle_beta   90.00
_cell.angle_gamma   90.00
#
_symmetry.space_group_name_H-M   'P 1'
#
loop_
_entity.id
_entity.type
_entity.pdbx_description
1 polymer ?
#
loop_
_entity_poly.entity_id
_entity_poly.type
_entity_poly.pdbx_seq_one_letter_code
_entity_poly.pdbx_strand_id
1 'polypeptide(L)'
;MLRIPLRLMRSLFANRTTEWAKKDWKEVNEIHQESQIDPLYRKIKYQWQHPLELKKQYRERKQERENNIERVPTQEGKLVIHSVAPIESVVLPRDDQIFAVLKISGFQYKVTKDDLVMSEKLPYDIGQQVVFDTVMLLGTPQYTLIGRPIVNNARVYATIEQQTLSDKIIVFKKKRRKGYKKNKGHRQEITFLRVDKIEHEIKDQPASLFLPIR
;
A
#
# COMPACT_ATOMS: atom_id res chain seq x y z
N MET A 1 -70.79 -25.60 -37.13
CA MET A 1 -70.21 -24.40 -36.46
C MET A 1 -70.53 -24.47 -34.96
N LEU A 2 -69.60 -24.94 -34.14
CA LEU A 2 -69.77 -24.93 -32.67
C LEU A 2 -69.30 -23.56 -32.15
N ARG A 3 -70.25 -22.72 -31.72
CA ARG A 3 -70.01 -21.44 -31.04
C ARG A 3 -69.67 -21.73 -29.58
N ILE A 4 -68.38 -21.73 -29.25
CA ILE A 4 -67.92 -21.81 -27.86
C ILE A 4 -68.38 -20.52 -27.14
N PRO A 5 -69.08 -20.60 -26.00
CA PRO A 5 -69.58 -19.43 -25.29
C PRO A 5 -68.41 -18.60 -24.72
N LEU A 6 -68.44 -17.29 -24.96
CA LEU A 6 -67.46 -16.28 -24.53
C LEU A 6 -67.14 -16.31 -23.01
N ARG A 7 -68.01 -16.92 -22.19
CA ARG A 7 -67.80 -17.10 -20.74
C ARG A 7 -66.69 -18.10 -20.40
N LEU A 8 -66.46 -19.12 -21.25
CA LEU A 8 -65.35 -20.08 -21.11
C LEU A 8 -64.02 -19.52 -21.64
N MET A 9 -64.05 -18.56 -22.58
CA MET A 9 -62.84 -17.93 -23.13
C MET A 9 -62.12 -16.98 -22.16
N ARG A 10 -62.77 -16.45 -21.11
CA ARG A 10 -62.09 -15.62 -20.10
C ARG A 10 -61.12 -16.43 -19.22
N SER A 11 -61.33 -17.75 -19.10
CA SER A 11 -60.52 -18.65 -18.26
C SER A 11 -59.36 -19.32 -19.00
N LEU A 12 -59.48 -19.54 -20.33
CA LEU A 12 -58.45 -20.17 -21.18
C LEU A 12 -57.19 -19.33 -21.38
N PHE A 13 -57.17 -18.16 -20.75
CA PHE A 13 -56.28 -17.07 -21.10
C PHE A 13 -55.89 -16.20 -19.89
N ALA A 14 -56.20 -16.66 -18.68
CA ALA A 14 -55.79 -16.02 -17.43
C ALA A 14 -54.26 -16.09 -17.20
N ASN A 15 -53.56 -16.97 -17.92
CA ASN A 15 -52.09 -17.10 -17.97
C ASN A 15 -51.55 -16.90 -19.41
N ARG A 16 -52.07 -15.90 -20.16
CA ARG A 16 -51.61 -15.65 -21.55
C ARG A 16 -50.20 -15.10 -21.67
N THR A 17 -49.67 -14.50 -20.62
CA THR A 17 -48.37 -13.85 -20.64
C THR A 17 -47.35 -14.76 -19.98
N THR A 18 -46.33 -15.12 -20.75
CA THR A 18 -45.11 -15.71 -20.19
C THR A 18 -44.51 -14.75 -19.16
N GLU A 19 -43.73 -15.26 -18.21
CA GLU A 19 -43.00 -14.39 -17.27
C GLU A 19 -42.11 -13.38 -18.01
N TRP A 20 -41.59 -13.77 -19.17
CA TRP A 20 -40.90 -12.89 -20.11
C TRP A 20 -41.80 -11.75 -20.61
N ALA A 21 -43.00 -12.05 -21.12
CA ALA A 21 -43.93 -11.03 -21.60
C ALA A 21 -44.35 -10.04 -20.49
N LYS A 22 -44.42 -10.47 -19.23
CA LYS A 22 -44.68 -9.57 -18.08
C LYS A 22 -43.48 -8.66 -17.80
N LYS A 23 -42.26 -9.18 -17.89
CA LYS A 23 -41.01 -8.41 -17.70
C LYS A 23 -40.84 -7.38 -18.80
N ASP A 24 -41.02 -7.78 -20.05
CA ASP A 24 -40.90 -6.90 -21.22
C ASP A 24 -41.92 -5.77 -21.14
N TRP A 25 -43.17 -6.07 -20.79
CA TRP A 25 -44.20 -5.05 -20.60
C TRP A 25 -43.86 -4.06 -19.48
N LYS A 26 -43.23 -4.53 -18.39
CA LYS A 26 -42.74 -3.67 -17.31
C LYS A 26 -41.59 -2.76 -17.77
N GLU A 27 -40.61 -3.29 -18.49
CA GLU A 27 -39.50 -2.51 -19.05
C GLU A 27 -40.02 -1.43 -20.02
N VAL A 28 -40.97 -1.76 -20.90
CA VAL A 28 -41.60 -0.80 -21.82
C VAL A 28 -42.31 0.32 -21.06
N ASN A 29 -43.04 0.00 -19.99
CA ASN A 29 -43.70 1.02 -19.18
C ASN A 29 -42.70 1.93 -18.44
N GLU A 30 -41.59 1.38 -17.94
CA GLU A 30 -40.52 2.16 -17.29
C GLU A 30 -39.86 3.12 -18.28
N ILE A 31 -39.53 2.65 -19.50
CA ILE A 31 -38.99 3.50 -20.58
C ILE A 31 -39.98 4.62 -20.95
N HIS A 32 -41.27 4.30 -21.05
CA HIS A 32 -42.30 5.28 -21.36
C HIS A 32 -42.40 6.35 -20.28
N GLN A 33 -42.42 5.95 -19.00
CA GLN A 33 -42.40 6.88 -17.88
C GLN A 33 -41.13 7.74 -17.88
N GLU A 34 -39.95 7.16 -18.12
CA GLU A 34 -38.70 7.92 -18.20
C GLU A 34 -38.65 8.93 -19.35
N SER A 35 -39.35 8.66 -20.45
CA SER A 35 -39.47 9.59 -21.59
C SER A 35 -40.31 10.82 -21.28
N GLN A 36 -41.27 10.70 -20.35
CA GLN A 36 -42.14 11.80 -19.92
C GLN A 36 -41.50 12.72 -18.87
N ILE A 37 -40.35 12.33 -18.31
CA ILE A 37 -39.63 13.10 -17.27
C ILE A 37 -38.92 14.32 -17.88
N ASP A 38 -38.89 15.42 -17.13
CA ASP A 38 -38.11 16.62 -17.47
C ASP A 38 -36.61 16.28 -17.72
N PRO A 39 -36.03 16.66 -18.86
CA PRO A 39 -34.61 16.47 -19.18
C PRO A 39 -33.64 16.93 -18.08
N LEU A 40 -33.96 18.00 -17.33
CA LEU A 40 -33.11 18.50 -16.25
C LEU A 40 -33.09 17.53 -15.06
N TYR A 41 -34.26 17.04 -14.64
CA TYR A 41 -34.35 16.02 -13.59
C TYR A 41 -33.70 14.71 -14.04
N ARG A 42 -33.91 14.31 -15.30
CA ARG A 42 -33.26 13.15 -15.91
C ARG A 42 -31.74 13.27 -15.79
N LYS A 43 -31.17 14.40 -16.20
CA LYS A 43 -29.72 14.67 -16.11
C LYS A 43 -29.21 14.54 -14.68
N ILE A 44 -29.87 15.16 -13.69
CA ILE A 44 -29.46 15.08 -12.27
C ILE A 44 -29.57 13.65 -11.74
N LYS A 45 -30.65 12.93 -12.07
CA LYS A 45 -30.89 11.54 -11.67
C LYS A 45 -29.77 10.61 -12.15
N TYR A 46 -29.41 10.67 -13.44
CA TYR A 46 -28.39 9.79 -14.01
C TYR A 46 -26.95 10.28 -13.82
N GLN A 47 -26.74 11.56 -13.46
CA GLN A 47 -25.41 12.15 -13.28
C GLN A 47 -24.52 11.32 -12.35
N TRP A 48 -25.09 10.69 -11.33
CA TRP A 48 -24.35 9.88 -10.34
C TRP A 48 -24.52 8.38 -10.54
N GLN A 49 -25.62 7.93 -11.15
CA GLN A 49 -25.90 6.50 -11.33
C GLN A 49 -24.83 5.83 -12.19
N HIS A 50 -24.49 6.43 -13.33
CA HIS A 50 -23.49 5.87 -14.24
C HIS A 50 -22.07 5.85 -13.61
N PRO A 51 -21.56 6.92 -12.97
CA PRO A 51 -20.30 6.86 -12.22
C PRO A 51 -20.28 5.82 -11.09
N LEU A 52 -21.41 5.60 -10.41
CA LEU A 52 -21.51 4.58 -9.35
C LEU A 52 -21.39 3.17 -9.92
N GLU A 53 -22.04 2.89 -11.04
CA GLU A 53 -21.93 1.60 -11.75
C GLU A 53 -20.50 1.36 -12.24
N LEU A 54 -19.87 2.36 -12.86
CA LEU A 54 -18.46 2.27 -13.28
C LEU A 54 -17.53 2.00 -12.08
N LYS A 55 -17.78 2.64 -10.94
CA LYS A 55 -17.01 2.42 -9.71
C LYS A 55 -17.23 1.01 -9.15
N LYS A 56 -18.44 0.46 -9.26
CA LYS A 56 -18.75 -0.91 -8.87
C LYS A 56 -17.99 -1.91 -9.76
N GLN A 57 -18.10 -1.77 -11.08
CA GLN A 57 -17.37 -2.59 -12.05
C GLN A 57 -15.85 -2.51 -11.86
N TYR A 58 -15.31 -1.32 -11.53
CA TYR A 58 -13.89 -1.17 -11.23
C TYR A 58 -13.47 -1.94 -9.97
N ARG A 59 -14.29 -1.92 -8.91
CA ARG A 59 -14.02 -2.67 -7.67
C ARG A 59 -14.06 -4.17 -7.91
N GLU A 60 -15.06 -4.65 -8.64
CA GLU A 60 -15.20 -6.06 -9.01
C GLU A 60 -13.97 -6.53 -9.80
N ARG A 61 -13.60 -5.82 -10.87
CA ARG A 61 -12.39 -6.13 -11.65
C ARG A 61 -11.11 -6.07 -10.81
N LYS A 62 -11.00 -5.13 -9.86
CA LYS A 62 -9.85 -5.03 -8.97
C LYS A 62 -9.77 -6.25 -8.03
N GLN A 63 -10.89 -6.69 -7.48
CA GLN A 63 -10.97 -7.88 -6.64
C GLN A 63 -10.64 -9.16 -7.42
N GLU A 64 -11.20 -9.31 -8.63
CA GLU A 64 -10.88 -10.43 -9.52
C GLU A 64 -9.38 -10.48 -9.83
N ARG A 65 -8.77 -9.33 -10.14
CA ARG A 65 -7.33 -9.22 -10.35
C ARG A 65 -6.54 -9.60 -9.10
N GLU A 66 -6.88 -9.05 -7.94
CA GLU A 66 -6.19 -9.38 -6.68
C GLU A 66 -6.29 -10.87 -6.32
N ASN A 67 -7.42 -11.50 -6.60
CA ASN A 67 -7.63 -12.93 -6.39
C ASN A 67 -6.85 -13.80 -7.39
N ASN A 68 -6.71 -13.33 -8.63
CA ASN A 68 -6.00 -14.05 -9.69
C ASN A 68 -4.49 -13.78 -9.70
N ILE A 69 -4.01 -12.71 -9.04
CA ILE A 69 -2.58 -12.41 -8.94
C ILE A 69 -1.92 -13.41 -7.99
N GLU A 70 -1.07 -14.26 -8.55
CA GLU A 70 -0.13 -15.06 -7.76
C GLU A 70 0.88 -14.15 -7.06
N ARG A 71 1.04 -14.31 -5.74
CA ARG A 71 2.02 -13.53 -4.98
C ARG A 71 3.41 -14.06 -5.26
N VAL A 72 4.31 -13.18 -5.72
CA VAL A 72 5.72 -13.52 -5.92
C VAL A 72 6.32 -13.95 -4.57
N PRO A 73 6.98 -15.13 -4.50
CA PRO A 73 7.59 -15.58 -3.25
C PRO A 73 8.74 -14.67 -2.83
N THR A 74 9.08 -14.70 -1.54
CA THR A 74 10.30 -14.09 -1.02
C THR A 74 11.51 -14.70 -1.72
N GLN A 75 12.39 -13.85 -2.26
CA GLN A 75 13.60 -14.27 -2.97
C GLN A 75 14.82 -13.82 -2.18
N GLU A 76 15.96 -14.46 -2.44
CA GLU A 76 17.23 -13.94 -1.96
C GLU A 76 17.51 -12.54 -2.56
N GLY A 77 18.23 -11.73 -1.79
CA GLY A 77 18.59 -10.37 -2.22
C GLY A 77 19.44 -10.38 -3.49
N LYS A 78 19.36 -9.30 -4.27
CA LYS A 78 20.14 -9.13 -5.50
C LYS A 78 21.39 -8.31 -5.20
N LEU A 79 22.56 -8.84 -5.56
CA LEU A 79 23.81 -8.08 -5.62
C LEU A 79 23.93 -7.43 -7.01
N VAL A 80 24.14 -6.12 -7.05
CA VAL A 80 24.36 -5.34 -8.28
C VAL A 80 25.74 -4.71 -8.21
N ILE A 81 26.60 -5.00 -9.18
CA ILE A 81 27.94 -4.41 -9.27
C ILE A 81 27.90 -3.22 -10.24
N HIS A 82 28.49 -2.08 -9.85
CA HIS A 82 28.49 -0.85 -10.65
C HIS A 82 29.57 -0.83 -11.74
N SER A 83 30.69 -1.53 -11.55
CA SER A 83 31.81 -1.56 -12.51
C SER A 83 31.81 -2.83 -13.38
N VAL A 84 31.98 -2.66 -14.69
CA VAL A 84 32.12 -3.77 -15.67
C VAL A 84 33.57 -4.28 -15.75
N ALA A 85 34.56 -3.49 -15.30
CA ALA A 85 35.98 -3.86 -15.33
C ALA A 85 36.33 -4.85 -14.19
N PRO A 86 37.30 -5.76 -14.39
CA PRO A 86 37.77 -6.65 -13.34
C PRO A 86 38.33 -5.83 -12.19
N ILE A 87 37.75 -6.00 -11.02
CA ILE A 87 38.27 -5.43 -9.78
C ILE A 87 39.60 -6.15 -9.51
N GLU A 88 40.74 -5.47 -9.64
CA GLU A 88 42.07 -6.07 -9.43
C GLU A 88 42.26 -6.62 -8.00
N SER A 89 41.52 -6.10 -7.02
CA SER A 89 41.41 -6.68 -5.67
C SER A 89 40.10 -6.27 -4.98
N VAL A 90 39.41 -7.24 -4.36
CA VAL A 90 38.20 -6.97 -3.57
C VAL A 90 38.61 -6.32 -2.25
N VAL A 91 38.77 -5.00 -2.25
CA VAL A 91 38.98 -4.23 -1.03
C VAL A 91 37.65 -4.10 -0.32
N LEU A 92 37.56 -4.52 0.95
CA LEU A 92 36.39 -4.27 1.77
C LEU A 92 36.14 -2.75 1.84
N PRO A 93 34.91 -2.29 1.58
CA PRO A 93 34.62 -0.87 1.64
C PRO A 93 34.86 -0.35 3.06
N ARG A 94 35.41 0.86 3.15
CA ARG A 94 35.53 1.56 4.44
C ARG A 94 34.14 1.85 4.99
N ASP A 95 33.98 1.79 6.31
CA ASP A 95 32.68 2.01 6.97
C ASP A 95 31.98 3.31 6.51
N ASP A 96 32.75 4.38 6.34
CA ASP A 96 32.26 5.71 5.95
C ASP A 96 31.69 5.76 4.51
N GLN A 97 31.98 4.75 3.70
CA GLN A 97 31.53 4.64 2.31
C GLN A 97 30.30 3.74 2.17
N ILE A 98 29.79 3.18 3.28
CA ILE A 98 28.65 2.29 3.30
C ILE A 98 27.43 3.05 3.81
N PHE A 99 26.29 2.88 3.14
CA PHE A 99 25.00 3.28 3.69
C PHE A 99 24.02 2.12 3.67
N ALA A 100 23.10 2.11 4.63
CA ALA A 100 22.02 1.14 4.73
C ALA A 100 20.66 1.84 4.77
N VAL A 101 19.64 1.15 4.29
CA VAL A 101 18.24 1.52 4.50
C VAL A 101 17.61 0.51 5.44
N LEU A 102 17.29 0.95 6.64
CA LEU A 102 16.74 0.12 7.71
C LEU A 102 15.28 0.46 7.96
N LYS A 103 14.52 -0.53 8.43
CA LYS A 103 13.12 -0.36 8.81
C LYS A 103 12.98 -0.38 10.34
N ILE A 104 12.57 0.74 10.93
CA ILE A 104 12.28 0.86 12.38
C ILE A 104 10.82 1.26 12.54
N SER A 105 10.07 0.54 13.38
CA SER A 105 8.67 0.84 13.71
C SER A 105 7.76 1.11 12.50
N GLY A 106 8.05 0.47 11.35
CA GLY A 106 7.29 0.64 10.11
C GLY A 106 7.81 1.73 9.16
N PHE A 107 8.66 2.64 9.64
CA PHE A 107 9.32 3.67 8.84
C PHE A 107 10.68 3.20 8.31
N GLN A 108 11.15 3.82 7.23
CA GLN A 108 12.45 3.52 6.63
C GLN A 108 13.41 4.69 6.83
N TYR A 109 14.64 4.40 7.22
CA TYR A 109 15.69 5.37 7.46
C TYR A 109 16.91 5.02 6.64
N LYS A 110 17.47 6.00 5.92
CA LYS A 110 18.80 5.89 5.34
C LYS A 110 19.81 6.27 6.41
N VAL A 111 20.81 5.42 6.63
CA VAL A 111 21.83 5.62 7.64
C VAL A 111 23.22 5.35 7.09
N THR A 112 24.19 6.04 7.67
CA THR A 112 25.62 5.84 7.55
C THR A 112 26.23 5.72 8.95
N LYS A 113 27.53 5.42 9.03
CA LYS A 113 28.24 5.39 10.31
C LYS A 113 28.16 6.76 11.01
N ASP A 114 28.04 6.74 12.34
CA ASP A 114 27.99 7.90 13.22
C ASP A 114 26.74 8.80 13.04
N ASP A 115 25.77 8.40 12.23
CA ASP A 115 24.51 9.13 12.07
C ASP A 115 23.65 9.09 13.34
N LEU A 116 22.97 10.21 13.61
CA LEU A 116 21.96 10.33 14.65
C LEU A 116 20.56 10.20 14.06
N VAL A 117 19.85 9.14 14.40
CA VAL A 117 18.50 8.84 13.89
C VAL A 117 17.48 9.05 15.01
N MET A 118 16.47 9.88 14.73
CA MET A 118 15.31 10.02 15.59
C MET A 118 14.26 8.97 15.21
N SER A 119 13.90 8.13 16.17
CA SER A 119 12.90 7.08 16.03
C SER A 119 11.80 7.21 17.06
N GLU A 120 10.71 6.46 16.87
CA GLU A 120 9.70 6.25 17.90
C GLU A 120 10.30 5.56 19.14
N LYS A 121 9.59 5.60 20.26
CA LYS A 121 10.03 4.94 21.50
C LYS A 121 10.35 3.46 21.28
N LEU A 122 11.54 3.06 21.71
CA LEU A 122 11.97 1.66 21.74
C LEU A 122 12.01 1.11 23.18
N PRO A 123 11.75 -0.20 23.39
CA PRO A 123 11.73 -0.83 24.72
C PRO A 123 13.12 -1.25 25.19
N TYR A 124 14.08 -0.33 25.15
CA TYR A 124 15.49 -0.57 25.51
C TYR A 124 16.00 0.58 26.38
N ASP A 125 17.06 0.35 27.15
CA ASP A 125 17.62 1.36 28.05
C ASP A 125 18.63 2.28 27.34
N ILE A 126 18.88 3.46 27.93
CA ILE A 126 19.88 4.41 27.44
C ILE A 126 21.27 3.79 27.55
N GLY A 127 22.07 3.90 26.49
CA GLY A 127 23.41 3.32 26.36
C GLY A 127 23.42 1.85 25.92
N GLN A 128 22.26 1.22 25.76
CA GLN A 128 22.17 -0.14 25.23
C GLN A 128 22.41 -0.16 23.72
N GLN A 129 23.19 -1.12 23.25
CA GLN A 129 23.36 -1.40 21.82
C GLN A 129 22.22 -2.28 21.31
N VAL A 130 21.61 -1.87 20.20
CA VAL A 130 20.51 -2.52 19.52
C VAL A 130 20.99 -2.98 18.14
N VAL A 131 20.65 -4.21 17.78
CA VAL A 131 20.98 -4.79 16.47
C VAL A 131 19.71 -4.85 15.62
N PHE A 132 19.77 -4.28 14.42
CA PHE A 132 18.69 -4.30 13.45
C PHE A 132 19.02 -5.28 12.32
N ASP A 133 18.31 -6.41 12.28
CA ASP A 133 18.38 -7.39 11.18
C ASP A 133 17.52 -6.98 9.97
N THR A 134 16.57 -6.04 10.14
CA THR A 134 15.66 -5.61 9.08
C THR A 134 16.27 -4.53 8.19
N VAL A 135 17.32 -4.91 7.46
CA VAL A 135 17.98 -4.10 6.44
C VAL A 135 17.36 -4.38 5.08
N MET A 136 16.88 -3.34 4.39
CA MET A 136 16.19 -3.46 3.11
C MET A 136 17.14 -3.26 1.92
N LEU A 137 18.14 -2.40 2.08
CA LEU A 137 19.11 -2.07 1.05
C LEU A 137 20.44 -1.69 1.70
N LEU A 138 21.54 -2.04 1.05
CA LEU A 138 22.89 -1.58 1.41
C LEU A 138 23.61 -1.13 0.14
N GLY A 139 24.21 0.05 0.17
CA GLY A 139 24.93 0.61 -0.96
C GLY A 139 26.37 0.97 -0.61
N THR A 140 27.26 0.68 -1.54
CA THR A 140 28.68 1.04 -1.53
C THR A 140 29.03 1.66 -2.88
N PRO A 141 30.21 2.29 -3.04
CA PRO A 141 30.62 2.84 -4.33
C PRO A 141 30.71 1.76 -5.42
N GLN A 142 31.09 0.53 -5.07
CA GLN A 142 31.35 -0.55 -6.02
C GLN A 142 30.12 -1.44 -6.27
N TYR A 143 29.24 -1.62 -5.28
CA TYR A 143 28.09 -2.50 -5.40
C TYR A 143 26.91 -2.06 -4.54
N THR A 144 25.72 -2.57 -4.87
CA THR A 144 24.49 -2.38 -4.10
C THR A 144 23.84 -3.74 -3.85
N LEU A 145 23.52 -4.02 -2.60
CA LEU A 145 22.72 -5.16 -2.16
C LEU A 145 21.26 -4.72 -1.98
N ILE A 146 20.34 -5.32 -2.74
CA ILE A 146 18.91 -4.99 -2.71
C ILE A 146 18.13 -6.19 -2.16
N GLY A 147 17.45 -6.01 -1.03
CA GLY A 147 16.64 -7.05 -0.39
C GLY A 147 15.32 -7.34 -1.12
N ARG A 148 14.81 -8.58 -0.97
CA ARG A 148 13.51 -9.02 -1.53
C ARG A 148 12.73 -9.92 -0.54
N PRO A 149 12.37 -9.46 0.67
CA PRO A 149 12.20 -8.05 1.08
C PRO A 149 13.31 -7.45 1.94
N ILE A 150 14.13 -8.29 2.59
CA ILE A 150 15.28 -7.89 3.41
C ILE A 150 16.57 -8.49 2.86
N VAL A 151 17.71 -7.98 3.31
CA VAL A 151 19.04 -8.53 3.02
C VAL A 151 19.43 -9.46 4.17
N ASN A 152 19.48 -10.77 3.94
CA ASN A 152 19.63 -11.78 5.00
C ASN A 152 20.93 -11.68 5.81
N ASN A 153 22.02 -11.20 5.20
CA ASN A 153 23.34 -11.15 5.83
C ASN A 153 23.78 -9.71 6.11
N ALA A 154 22.85 -8.81 6.43
CA ALA A 154 23.16 -7.43 6.78
C ALA A 154 22.57 -7.08 8.14
N ARG A 155 23.37 -6.40 8.98
CA ARG A 155 22.99 -5.94 10.31
C ARG A 155 23.45 -4.51 10.51
N VAL A 156 22.62 -3.73 11.18
CA VAL A 156 23.00 -2.38 11.63
C VAL A 156 23.03 -2.37 13.15
N TYR A 157 24.18 -1.99 13.70
CA TYR A 157 24.38 -1.80 15.13
C TYR A 157 24.20 -0.32 15.45
N ALA A 158 23.35 -0.05 16.43
CA ALA A 158 23.11 1.32 16.88
C ALA A 158 22.98 1.37 18.40
N THR A 159 23.51 2.41 19.01
CA THR A 159 23.42 2.65 20.45
C THR A 159 22.35 3.70 20.74
N ILE A 160 21.57 3.50 21.80
CA ILE A 160 20.59 4.48 22.26
C ILE A 160 21.31 5.59 23.02
N GLU A 161 21.42 6.77 22.42
CA GLU A 161 22.03 7.92 23.09
C GLU A 161 21.08 8.57 24.10
N GLN A 162 19.81 8.72 23.71
CA GLN A 162 18.87 9.48 24.52
C GLN A 162 17.42 9.05 24.27
N GLN A 163 16.61 9.06 25.33
CA GLN A 163 15.16 8.98 25.24
C GLN A 163 14.54 10.24 25.85
N THR A 164 13.76 10.97 25.06
CA THR A 164 13.20 12.25 25.49
C THR A 164 11.77 12.44 25.00
N LEU A 165 11.14 13.50 25.51
CA LEU A 165 9.88 13.99 24.98
C LEU A 165 10.15 15.01 23.89
N SER A 166 9.47 14.85 22.75
CA SER A 166 9.47 15.80 21.65
C SER A 166 9.00 17.19 22.10
N ASP A 167 9.17 18.17 21.22
CA ASP A 167 8.55 19.47 21.40
C ASP A 167 7.03 19.34 21.52
N LYS A 168 6.45 20.25 22.31
CA LYS A 168 5.02 20.24 22.60
C LYS A 168 4.23 20.76 21.42
N ILE A 169 3.45 19.87 20.82
CA ILE A 169 2.51 20.21 19.75
C ILE A 169 1.17 20.58 20.39
N ILE A 170 0.64 21.76 20.05
CA ILE A 170 -0.62 22.27 20.60
C ILE A 170 -1.74 22.06 19.58
N VAL A 171 -2.73 21.25 19.93
CA VAL A 171 -3.93 21.03 19.10
C VAL A 171 -5.08 21.85 19.66
N PHE A 172 -5.43 22.92 18.95
CA PHE A 172 -6.56 23.79 19.27
C PHE A 172 -7.77 23.48 18.39
N LYS A 173 -8.94 23.26 19.01
CA LYS A 173 -10.22 23.02 18.32
C LYS A 173 -11.24 24.05 18.78
N LYS A 174 -11.90 24.74 17.84
CA LYS A 174 -12.96 25.72 18.11
C LYS A 174 -14.12 25.55 17.14
N LYS A 175 -15.36 25.60 17.65
CA LYS A 175 -16.58 25.71 16.80
C LYS A 175 -17.19 27.09 16.97
N ARG A 176 -17.42 27.78 15.84
CA ARG A 176 -17.97 29.15 15.82
C ARG A 176 -19.38 29.19 16.43
N ARG A 177 -19.65 30.18 17.31
CA ARG A 177 -20.95 30.41 17.99
C ARG A 177 -21.53 29.21 18.78
N LYS A 178 -20.72 28.19 19.08
CA LYS A 178 -21.16 27.02 19.88
C LYS A 178 -20.53 26.97 21.27
N GLY A 179 -19.80 28.01 21.69
CA GLY A 179 -19.04 28.03 22.96
C GLY A 179 -17.91 26.99 23.06
N TYR A 180 -17.85 26.03 22.14
CA TYR A 180 -16.87 24.96 22.12
C TYR A 180 -15.48 25.47 21.72
N LYS A 181 -14.57 25.42 22.68
CA LYS A 181 -13.12 25.59 22.53
C LYS A 181 -12.41 24.52 23.35
N LYS A 182 -11.42 23.85 22.77
CA LYS A 182 -10.56 22.87 23.44
C LYS A 182 -9.12 23.12 23.02
N ASN A 183 -8.23 23.11 24.01
CA ASN A 183 -6.79 23.22 23.80
C ASN A 183 -6.14 22.01 24.47
N LYS A 184 -5.40 21.19 23.71
CA LYS A 184 -4.69 20.02 24.24
C LYS A 184 -3.26 20.03 23.72
N GLY A 185 -2.29 19.85 24.60
CA GLY A 185 -0.90 19.61 24.22
C GLY A 185 -0.63 18.12 24.06
N HIS A 186 0.24 17.77 23.12
CA HIS A 186 0.83 16.44 22.97
C HIS A 186 2.36 16.56 22.95
N ARG A 187 3.05 15.65 23.63
CA ARG A 187 4.50 15.45 23.50
C ARG A 187 4.71 13.97 23.23
N GLN A 188 5.41 13.66 22.15
CA GLN A 188 5.68 12.29 21.75
C GLN A 188 6.97 11.81 22.41
N GLU A 189 6.98 10.60 22.94
CA GLU A 189 8.21 9.95 23.40
C GLU A 189 9.02 9.51 22.17
N ILE A 190 10.27 9.97 22.10
CA ILE A 190 11.19 9.74 20.98
C ILE A 190 12.51 9.14 21.50
N THR A 191 13.17 8.38 20.65
CA THR A 191 14.47 7.75 20.93
C THR A 191 15.48 8.17 19.89
N PHE A 192 16.62 8.69 20.35
CA PHE A 192 17.77 9.03 19.53
C PHE A 192 18.73 7.85 19.50
N LEU A 193 19.05 7.40 18.28
CA LEU A 193 19.93 6.27 18.00
C LEU A 193 21.17 6.79 17.29
N ARG A 194 22.36 6.44 17.78
CA ARG A 194 23.62 6.60 17.06
C ARG A 194 23.92 5.31 16.33
N VAL A 195 24.25 5.40 15.04
CA VAL A 195 24.66 4.22 14.27
C VAL A 195 26.15 3.96 14.46
N ASP A 196 26.49 2.81 15.04
CA ASP A 196 27.88 2.46 15.37
C ASP A 196 28.57 1.79 14.18
N LYS A 197 27.89 0.80 13.59
CA LYS A 197 28.46 -0.05 12.54
C LYS A 197 27.39 -0.61 11.63
N ILE A 198 27.72 -0.70 10.35
CA ILE A 198 26.94 -1.44 9.35
C ILE A 198 27.77 -2.66 8.99
N GLU A 199 27.27 -3.85 9.31
CA GLU A 199 27.90 -5.12 8.95
C GLU A 199 27.14 -5.79 7.83
N HIS A 200 27.87 -6.31 6.85
CA HIS A 200 27.30 -7.19 5.85
C HIS A 200 28.31 -8.26 5.44
N GLU A 201 27.80 -9.47 5.20
CA GLU A 201 28.59 -10.57 4.67
C GLU A 201 28.17 -10.86 3.23
N ILE A 202 29.14 -10.79 2.32
CA ILE A 202 28.98 -11.25 0.94
C ILE A 202 29.34 -12.73 0.94
N LYS A 203 28.34 -13.61 0.85
CA LYS A 203 28.58 -15.03 0.53
C LYS A 203 28.86 -15.13 -0.97
N ASP A 204 29.86 -15.93 -1.33
CA ASP A 204 30.15 -16.31 -2.72
C ASP A 204 28.91 -16.98 -3.33
N GLN A 205 28.05 -16.20 -3.98
CA GLN A 205 27.04 -16.75 -4.86
C GLN A 205 27.70 -17.12 -6.18
N PRO A 206 27.34 -18.25 -6.82
CA PRO A 206 27.99 -18.71 -8.04
C PRO A 206 27.90 -17.61 -9.12
N ALA A 207 28.96 -17.50 -9.93
CA ALA A 207 29.21 -16.45 -10.92
C ALA A 207 28.09 -16.19 -11.96
N SER A 208 26.98 -16.95 -11.91
CA SER A 208 25.85 -16.90 -12.83
C SER A 208 24.86 -15.74 -12.60
N LEU A 209 25.03 -14.89 -11.57
CA LEU A 209 24.09 -13.79 -11.27
C LEU A 209 24.64 -12.37 -11.50
N PHE A 210 25.87 -12.24 -12.01
CA PHE A 210 26.42 -10.96 -12.43
C PHE A 210 25.76 -10.49 -13.73
N LEU A 211 24.64 -9.77 -13.60
CA LEU A 211 24.07 -9.05 -14.73
C LEU A 211 24.70 -7.65 -14.79
N PRO A 212 25.51 -7.33 -15.82
CA PRO A 212 25.96 -5.97 -16.03
C PRO A 212 24.76 -5.06 -16.28
N ILE A 213 24.83 -3.83 -15.79
CA ILE A 213 23.85 -2.79 -16.12
C ILE A 213 23.98 -2.53 -17.62
N ARG A 214 22.87 -2.70 -18.36
CA ARG A 214 22.77 -2.37 -19.79
C ARG A 214 22.19 -0.98 -19.96
#